data_AF-A0A2V8LFU9-F1
#
_entry.id   AF-A0A2V8LFU9-F1
#
_cell.length_a   1.000
_cell.length_b   1.000
_cell.length_c   1.000
_cell.angle_alpha   90.00
_cell.angle_beta   90.00
_cell.angle_gamma   90.00
#
_symmetry.space_group_name_H-M   'P 1'
#
loop_
_entity.id
_entity.type
_entity.pdbx_description
1 polymer ?
#
loop_
_entity_poly.entity_id
_entity_poly.type
_entity_poly.pdbx_seq_one_letter_code
_entity_poly.pdbx_strand_id
1 'polypeptide(L)'
;EGDGKKIVEDVCAACHSIEPITKQNLDKEGWKDLVGKMQGYGATLDDRQVATVTDYLAKNFGPKAAGGGGGGGAAAGSSASDEEAKNIISGVCSSCHDPDLVTGSTNTKEGWQDTVQSMNAKGAGLSEKDVELLVNYLARTYPQKK
;
A
#
# COMPACT_ATOMS: atom_id res chain seq x y z
N GLU A 1 23.95 -2.56 -5.95
CA GLU A 1 23.71 -4.01 -6.07
C GLU A 1 24.61 -4.69 -5.04
N GLY A 2 24.08 -5.62 -4.25
CA GLY A 2 24.72 -6.07 -3.01
C GLY A 2 23.90 -7.15 -2.31
N ASP A 3 24.26 -7.46 -1.06
CA ASP A 3 23.79 -8.58 -0.24
C ASP A 3 22.29 -8.92 -0.39
N GLY A 4 21.41 -7.93 -0.55
CA GLY A 4 19.98 -8.17 -0.78
C GLY A 4 19.62 -8.98 -2.02
N LYS A 5 20.30 -8.78 -3.16
CA LYS A 5 20.07 -9.59 -4.38
C LYS A 5 20.50 -11.04 -4.15
N LYS A 6 21.67 -11.22 -3.53
CA LYS A 6 22.23 -12.53 -3.24
C LYS A 6 21.33 -13.32 -2.28
N ILE A 7 20.81 -12.68 -1.24
CA ILE A 7 19.87 -13.32 -0.31
C ILE A 7 18.58 -13.73 -1.02
N VAL A 8 18.04 -12.91 -1.92
CA VAL A 8 16.85 -13.27 -2.72
C VAL A 8 17.12 -14.49 -3.61
N GLU A 9 18.26 -14.53 -4.29
CA GLU A 9 18.64 -15.67 -5.14
C GLU A 9 18.90 -16.95 -4.32
N ASP A 10 19.57 -16.83 -3.17
CA ASP A 10 19.93 -17.98 -2.33
C ASP A 10 18.72 -18.53 -1.53
N VAL A 11 17.83 -17.66 -1.04
CA VAL A 11 16.73 -18.04 -0.15
C VAL A 11 15.41 -18.23 -0.91
N CYS A 12 15.02 -17.30 -1.79
CA CYS A 12 13.70 -17.35 -2.43
C CYS A 12 13.64 -18.40 -3.54
N ALA A 13 14.75 -18.65 -4.24
CA ALA A 13 14.82 -19.68 -5.28
C ALA A 13 14.85 -21.12 -4.73
N ALA A 14 14.96 -21.30 -3.41
CA ALA A 14 15.00 -22.62 -2.78
C ALA A 14 13.67 -23.38 -2.90
N CYS A 15 12.54 -22.68 -3.02
CA CYS A 15 11.21 -23.29 -3.04
C CYS A 15 10.37 -22.95 -4.29
N HIS A 16 10.58 -21.80 -4.93
CA HIS A 16 9.82 -21.36 -6.11
C HIS A 16 10.66 -20.48 -7.03
N SER A 17 10.18 -20.21 -8.25
CA SER A 17 10.87 -19.26 -9.14
C SER A 17 10.76 -17.82 -8.60
N ILE A 18 11.78 -17.00 -8.87
CA ILE A 18 11.81 -15.58 -8.42
C ILE A 18 11.09 -14.64 -9.39
N GLU A 19 10.53 -15.16 -10.49
CA GLU A 19 9.79 -14.37 -11.49
C GLU A 19 8.63 -13.55 -10.92
N PRO A 20 7.86 -14.01 -9.90
CA PRO A 20 6.78 -13.19 -9.35
C PRO A 20 7.28 -11.88 -8.73
N ILE A 21 8.51 -11.86 -8.20
CA ILE A 21 9.10 -10.67 -7.54
C ILE A 21 9.20 -9.50 -8.52
N THR A 22 9.57 -9.77 -9.78
CA THR A 22 9.75 -8.73 -10.80
C THR A 22 8.43 -8.15 -11.30
N LYS A 23 7.31 -8.82 -11.02
CA LYS A 23 5.95 -8.40 -11.38
C LYS A 23 5.26 -7.59 -10.27
N GLN A 24 5.87 -7.49 -9.09
CA GLN A 24 5.35 -6.71 -7.97
C GLN A 24 5.96 -5.31 -7.94
N ASN A 25 5.19 -4.38 -7.36
CA ASN A 25 5.58 -2.98 -7.20
C ASN A 25 5.17 -2.49 -5.81
N LEU A 26 5.69 -3.16 -4.77
CA LEU A 26 5.32 -2.89 -3.37
C LEU A 26 6.27 -1.86 -2.76
N ASP A 27 5.78 -1.09 -1.80
CA ASP A 27 6.64 -0.25 -0.97
C ASP A 27 7.41 -1.10 0.06
N LYS A 28 8.23 -0.45 0.89
CA LYS A 28 9.07 -1.16 1.88
C LYS A 28 8.22 -1.95 2.89
N GLU A 29 7.06 -1.43 3.30
CA GLU A 29 6.17 -2.13 4.22
C GLU A 29 5.53 -3.35 3.53
N GLY A 30 5.01 -3.20 2.32
CA GLY A 30 4.43 -4.30 1.55
C GLY A 30 5.43 -5.41 1.24
N TRP A 31 6.69 -5.06 0.94
CA TRP A 31 7.75 -6.06 0.78
C TRP A 31 8.08 -6.79 2.08
N LYS A 32 8.07 -6.09 3.22
CA LYS A 32 8.34 -6.71 4.53
C LYS A 32 7.27 -7.73 4.88
N ASP A 33 6.01 -7.38 4.64
CA ASP A 33 4.87 -8.28 4.89
C ASP A 33 4.91 -9.52 4.00
N LEU A 34 5.28 -9.35 2.73
CA LEU A 34 5.45 -10.47 1.80
C LEU A 34 6.58 -11.40 2.26
N VAL A 35 7.74 -10.84 2.65
CA VAL A 35 8.86 -11.62 3.20
C VAL A 35 8.44 -12.35 4.48
N GLY A 36 7.69 -11.70 5.37
CA GLY A 36 7.15 -12.33 6.59
C GLY A 36 6.23 -13.51 6.30
N LYS A 37 5.38 -13.42 5.26
CA LYS A 37 4.58 -14.57 4.79
C LYS A 37 5.47 -15.73 4.34
N MET A 38 6.56 -15.43 3.63
CA MET A 38 7.51 -16.48 3.20
C MET A 38 8.21 -17.13 4.39
N GLN A 39 8.55 -16.38 5.44
CA GLN A 39 9.06 -16.95 6.68
C GLN A 39 8.05 -17.90 7.33
N GLY A 40 6.76 -17.53 7.32
CA GLY A 40 5.67 -18.41 7.76
C GLY A 40 5.55 -19.72 6.94
N TYR A 41 5.95 -19.70 5.67
CA TYR A 41 6.04 -20.88 4.82
C TYR A 41 7.37 -21.65 4.92
N GLY A 42 8.30 -21.20 5.76
CA GLY A 42 9.56 -21.89 6.04
C GLY A 42 10.81 -21.21 5.47
N ALA A 43 10.71 -20.02 4.86
CA ALA A 43 11.89 -19.27 4.46
C ALA A 43 12.71 -18.86 5.71
N THR A 44 13.99 -19.21 5.72
CA THR A 44 14.86 -18.94 6.86
C THR A 44 15.64 -17.65 6.62
N LEU A 45 15.16 -16.56 7.22
CA LEU A 45 15.78 -15.23 7.18
C LEU A 45 15.85 -14.67 8.60
N ASP A 46 16.99 -14.10 8.99
CA ASP A 46 17.10 -13.32 10.23
C ASP A 46 16.64 -11.87 10.03
N ASP A 47 16.44 -11.12 11.12
CA ASP A 47 15.92 -9.74 11.06
C ASP A 47 16.80 -8.79 10.22
N ARG A 48 18.12 -9.00 10.18
CA ARG A 48 19.06 -8.20 9.38
C ARG A 48 18.93 -8.55 7.90
N GLN A 49 18.76 -9.82 7.58
CA GLN A 49 18.49 -10.29 6.23
C GLN A 49 17.14 -9.81 5.74
N VAL A 50 16.09 -9.86 6.58
CA VAL A 50 14.76 -9.32 6.26
C VAL A 50 14.86 -7.84 5.93
N ALA A 51 15.53 -7.04 6.77
CA ALA A 51 15.71 -5.61 6.51
C ALA A 51 16.45 -5.36 5.19
N THR A 52 17.55 -6.09 4.96
CA THR A 52 18.40 -5.96 3.76
C THR A 52 17.68 -6.36 2.47
N VAL A 53 16.93 -7.46 2.50
CA VAL A 53 16.11 -7.94 1.37
C VAL A 53 14.98 -6.96 1.10
N THR A 54 14.27 -6.53 2.14
CA THR A 54 13.15 -5.59 1.99
C THR A 54 13.63 -4.26 1.39
N ASP A 55 14.78 -3.74 1.83
CA ASP A 55 15.38 -2.53 1.25
C ASP A 55 15.78 -2.73 -0.21
N TYR A 56 16.34 -3.89 -0.55
CA TYR A 56 16.65 -4.24 -1.93
C TYR A 56 15.39 -4.34 -2.79
N LEU A 57 14.35 -5.04 -2.32
CA LEU A 57 13.11 -5.22 -3.05
C LEU A 57 12.38 -3.89 -3.27
N ALA A 58 12.26 -3.06 -2.23
CA ALA A 58 11.66 -1.74 -2.35
C ALA A 58 12.45 -0.79 -3.27
N LYS A 59 13.78 -0.91 -3.29
CA LYS A 59 14.62 -0.07 -4.15
C LYS A 59 14.52 -0.45 -5.63
N ASN A 60 14.41 -1.74 -5.94
CA ASN A 60 14.51 -2.25 -7.32
C ASN A 60 13.14 -2.61 -7.92
N PHE A 61 12.21 -3.06 -7.08
CA PHE A 61 10.85 -3.48 -7.39
C PHE A 61 9.85 -2.70 -6.53
N GLY A 62 10.22 -1.47 -6.18
CA GLY A 62 9.35 -0.53 -5.50
C GLY A 62 8.12 -0.15 -6.32
N PRO A 63 7.19 0.61 -5.74
CA PRO A 63 6.17 1.29 -6.52
C PRO A 63 6.89 2.10 -7.59
N LYS A 64 6.52 1.89 -8.85
CA LYS A 64 7.14 2.63 -9.95
C LYS A 64 6.73 4.10 -9.78
N ALA A 65 7.65 4.89 -9.23
CA ALA A 65 7.62 6.34 -9.22
C ALA A 65 7.05 6.90 -10.55
N ALA A 66 6.09 7.83 -10.61
CA ALA A 66 6.06 9.13 -9.94
C ALA A 66 6.45 9.07 -8.45
N GLY A 67 7.70 9.45 -8.17
CA GLY A 67 8.41 9.02 -6.97
C GLY A 67 8.33 9.99 -5.82
N GLY A 68 8.89 9.55 -4.69
CA GLY A 68 9.27 10.46 -3.61
C GLY A 68 9.33 9.77 -2.27
N GLY A 69 10.51 9.26 -1.90
CA GLY A 69 10.81 8.99 -0.50
C GLY A 69 11.58 10.16 0.10
N GLY A 70 10.97 10.87 1.04
CA GLY A 70 11.69 11.47 2.16
C GLY A 70 11.46 12.96 2.42
N GLY A 71 10.73 13.26 3.51
CA GLY A 71 10.99 14.43 4.35
C GLY A 71 9.82 15.39 4.50
N GLY A 72 9.29 15.47 5.72
CA GLY A 72 8.11 16.26 6.08
C GLY A 72 8.20 17.76 5.79
N GLY A 73 7.02 18.34 5.62
CA GLY A 73 6.83 19.78 5.47
C GLY A 73 5.46 20.06 4.88
N ALA A 74 4.54 20.52 5.73
CA ALA A 74 3.16 20.79 5.40
C ALA A 74 2.98 21.71 4.16
N ALA A 75 1.84 21.51 3.50
CA ALA A 75 1.23 22.31 2.43
C ALA A 75 1.58 21.98 0.95
N ALA A 76 2.42 20.96 0.68
CA ALA A 76 2.58 20.41 -0.69
C ALA A 76 2.11 18.95 -0.84
N GLY A 77 1.79 18.26 0.27
CA GLY A 77 1.42 16.84 0.32
C GLY A 77 -0.03 16.51 -0.02
N SER A 78 -0.82 17.47 -0.51
CA SER A 78 -2.21 17.20 -0.89
C SER A 78 -2.28 16.48 -2.23
N SER A 79 -1.54 16.90 -3.25
CA SER A 79 -1.73 16.34 -4.59
C SER A 79 -1.33 14.87 -4.70
N ALA A 80 -0.14 14.48 -4.21
CA ALA A 80 0.34 13.11 -4.29
C ALA A 80 -0.54 12.14 -3.47
N SER A 81 -0.88 12.51 -2.24
CA SER A 81 -1.78 11.73 -1.39
C SER A 81 -3.23 11.73 -1.90
N ASP A 82 -3.66 12.76 -2.63
CA ASP A 82 -4.95 12.79 -3.32
C ASP A 82 -4.95 11.88 -4.54
N GLU A 83 -3.83 11.81 -5.26
CA GLU A 83 -3.65 10.88 -6.39
C GLU A 83 -3.64 9.43 -5.90
N GLU A 84 -2.96 9.14 -4.79
CA GLU A 84 -3.01 7.83 -4.12
C GLU A 84 -4.44 7.49 -3.65
N ALA A 85 -5.14 8.42 -2.98
CA ALA A 85 -6.52 8.22 -2.57
C ALA A 85 -7.46 7.99 -3.77
N LYS A 86 -7.30 8.74 -4.87
CA LYS A 86 -8.06 8.55 -6.12
C LYS A 86 -7.77 7.20 -6.76
N ASN A 87 -6.53 6.74 -6.72
CA ASN A 87 -6.14 5.42 -7.24
C ASN A 87 -6.76 4.30 -6.40
N ILE A 88 -6.80 4.44 -5.08
CA ILE A 88 -7.51 3.52 -4.18
C ILE A 88 -9.00 3.49 -4.52
N ILE A 89 -9.64 4.66 -4.70
CA ILE A 89 -11.07 4.73 -5.09
C ILE A 89 -11.29 4.03 -6.44
N SER A 90 -10.44 4.31 -7.43
CA SER A 90 -10.59 3.78 -8.78
C SER A 90 -10.29 2.28 -8.88
N GLY A 91 -9.41 1.74 -8.04
CA GLY A 91 -8.99 0.34 -8.07
C GLY A 91 -9.76 -0.57 -7.10
N VAL A 92 -10.11 -0.09 -5.91
CA VAL A 92 -10.75 -0.89 -4.86
C VAL A 92 -12.27 -0.71 -4.87
N CYS A 93 -12.76 0.52 -4.95
CA CYS A 93 -14.20 0.78 -4.84
C CYS A 93 -14.98 0.33 -6.08
N SER A 94 -14.34 0.40 -7.26
CA SER A 94 -14.91 -0.05 -8.54
C SER A 94 -15.03 -1.58 -8.67
N SER A 95 -14.40 -2.34 -7.75
CA SER A 95 -14.41 -3.80 -7.80
C SER A 95 -15.78 -4.41 -7.49
N CYS A 96 -16.64 -3.69 -6.76
CA CYS A 96 -17.93 -4.21 -6.27
C CYS A 96 -19.12 -3.29 -6.57
N HIS A 97 -18.93 -1.98 -6.69
CA HIS A 97 -20.00 -1.02 -7.02
C HIS A 97 -19.44 0.18 -7.79
N ASP A 98 -20.32 1.06 -8.26
CA ASP A 98 -19.90 2.26 -8.98
C ASP A 98 -19.13 3.22 -8.04
N PRO A 99 -17.89 3.65 -8.39
CA PRO A 99 -17.13 4.61 -7.59
C PRO A 99 -17.75 6.02 -7.60
N ASP A 100 -18.65 6.34 -8.54
CA ASP A 100 -19.28 7.65 -8.64
C ASP A 100 -20.15 8.00 -7.43
N LEU A 101 -20.56 6.99 -6.64
CA LEU A 101 -21.28 7.16 -5.37
C LEU A 101 -20.52 8.05 -4.38
N VAL A 102 -19.18 8.06 -4.45
CA VAL A 102 -18.34 8.92 -3.62
C VAL A 102 -18.59 10.40 -3.94
N THR A 103 -18.68 10.74 -5.23
CA THR A 103 -18.81 12.14 -5.68
C THR A 103 -20.17 12.75 -5.35
N GLY A 104 -21.21 11.92 -5.22
CA GLY A 104 -22.56 12.33 -4.81
C GLY A 104 -22.78 12.38 -3.30
N SER A 105 -21.79 11.94 -2.51
CA SER A 105 -21.91 11.81 -1.05
C SER A 105 -21.10 12.88 -0.34
N THR A 106 -21.58 13.34 0.82
CA THR A 106 -20.83 14.24 1.71
C THR A 106 -20.97 13.76 3.14
N ASN A 107 -19.90 13.78 3.91
CA ASN A 107 -19.93 13.29 5.29
C ASN A 107 -18.88 13.99 6.19
N THR A 108 -19.01 13.77 7.50
CA THR A 108 -17.97 14.12 8.48
C THR A 108 -16.78 13.17 8.34
N LYS A 109 -15.64 13.51 8.96
CA LYS A 109 -14.48 12.62 8.96
C LYS A 109 -14.82 11.27 9.60
N GLU A 110 -15.53 11.30 10.72
CA GLU A 110 -16.00 10.12 11.44
C GLU A 110 -16.95 9.29 10.57
N GLY A 111 -17.92 9.94 9.90
CA GLY A 111 -18.85 9.23 9.02
C GLY A 111 -18.19 8.62 7.77
N TRP A 112 -17.15 9.26 7.23
CA TRP A 112 -16.33 8.67 6.17
C TRP A 112 -15.52 7.48 6.69
N GLN A 113 -14.97 7.56 7.91
CA GLN A 113 -14.26 6.46 8.54
C GLN A 113 -15.15 5.22 8.71
N ASP A 114 -16.35 5.40 9.25
CA ASP A 114 -17.31 4.32 9.43
C ASP A 114 -17.71 3.67 8.09
N THR A 115 -17.87 4.50 7.05
CA THR A 115 -18.21 4.02 5.70
C THR A 115 -17.09 3.15 5.11
N VAL A 116 -15.84 3.63 5.14
CA VAL A 116 -14.68 2.92 4.61
C VAL A 116 -14.42 1.63 5.42
N GLN A 117 -14.54 1.69 6.75
CA GLN A 117 -14.41 0.50 7.60
C GLN A 117 -15.51 -0.54 7.33
N SER A 118 -16.75 -0.11 7.08
CA SER A 118 -17.84 -1.01 6.68
C SER A 118 -17.55 -1.71 5.35
N MET A 119 -16.99 -0.99 4.37
CA MET A 119 -16.54 -1.59 3.10
C MET A 119 -15.39 -2.57 3.33
N ASN A 120 -14.45 -2.23 4.20
CA ASN A 120 -13.33 -3.10 4.53
C ASN A 120 -13.76 -4.40 5.22
N ALA A 121 -14.70 -4.30 6.17
CA ALA A 121 -15.30 -5.45 6.84
C ALA A 121 -16.08 -6.36 5.87
N LYS A 122 -16.57 -5.83 4.76
CA LYS A 122 -17.22 -6.58 3.67
C LYS A 122 -16.24 -7.14 2.64
N GLY A 123 -14.94 -6.91 2.81
CA GLY A 123 -13.90 -7.51 1.98
C GLY A 123 -13.18 -6.57 1.02
N ALA A 124 -13.25 -5.24 1.20
CA ALA A 124 -12.49 -4.29 0.36
C ALA A 124 -10.96 -4.47 0.48
N GLY A 125 -10.47 -5.09 1.56
CA GLY A 125 -9.06 -5.45 1.70
C GLY A 125 -8.09 -4.27 1.84
N LEU A 126 -8.59 -3.13 2.33
CA LEU A 126 -7.80 -1.92 2.60
C LEU A 126 -6.96 -2.11 3.87
N SER A 127 -5.71 -1.66 3.83
CA SER A 127 -4.87 -1.57 5.03
C SER A 127 -5.32 -0.41 5.92
N GLU A 128 -4.97 -0.42 7.22
CA GLU A 128 -5.32 0.69 8.13
C GLU A 128 -4.75 2.05 7.65
N LYS A 129 -3.56 2.01 7.03
CA LYS A 129 -2.91 3.17 6.43
C LYS A 129 -3.71 3.72 5.23
N ASP A 130 -4.20 2.83 4.37
CA ASP A 130 -5.06 3.22 3.24
C ASP A 130 -6.38 3.78 3.73
N VAL A 131 -6.96 3.20 4.79
CA VAL A 131 -8.19 3.70 5.42
C VAL A 131 -7.98 5.13 5.92
N GLU A 132 -6.92 5.39 6.67
CA GLU A 132 -6.64 6.73 7.20
C GLU A 132 -6.41 7.76 6.07
N LEU A 133 -5.63 7.38 5.06
CA LEU A 133 -5.39 8.21 3.88
C LEU A 133 -6.70 8.56 3.16
N LEU A 134 -7.53 7.55 2.87
CA LEU A 134 -8.80 7.70 2.17
C LEU A 134 -9.78 8.57 2.97
N VAL A 135 -9.89 8.35 4.27
CA VAL A 135 -10.78 9.11 5.15
C VAL A 135 -10.38 10.59 5.21
N ASN A 136 -9.08 10.87 5.32
CA ASN A 136 -8.59 12.25 5.31
C ASN A 136 -8.87 12.94 3.97
N TYR A 137 -8.70 12.22 2.85
CA TYR A 137 -9.05 12.73 1.52
C TYR A 137 -10.55 13.02 1.39
N LEU A 138 -11.39 12.04 1.70
CA LEU A 138 -12.85 12.13 1.57
C LEU A 138 -13.46 13.22 2.44
N ALA A 139 -13.00 13.35 3.69
CA ALA A 139 -13.47 14.38 4.61
C ALA A 139 -13.09 15.80 4.13
N ARG A 140 -11.93 15.94 3.47
CA ARG A 140 -11.46 17.21 2.93
C ARG A 140 -12.15 17.58 1.61
N THR A 141 -12.35 16.61 0.72
CA THR A 141 -12.90 16.83 -0.62
C THR A 141 -14.43 16.84 -0.62
N TYR A 142 -15.06 16.04 0.23
CA TYR A 142 -16.51 15.88 0.34
C TYR A 142 -17.02 16.08 1.78
N PRO A 143 -16.75 17.27 2.39
CA PRO A 143 -17.20 17.56 3.74
C PRO A 143 -18.72 17.66 3.81
N GLN A 144 -19.32 17.19 4.91
CA GLN A 144 -20.74 17.40 5.18
C GLN A 144 -21.07 18.89 5.13
N LYS A 145 -22.05 19.26 4.31
CA LYS A 145 -22.59 20.62 4.33
C LYS A 145 -23.39 20.82 5.63
N LYS A 146 -23.24 21.99 6.24
CA LYS A 146 -24.07 22.43 7.37
C LYS A 146 -25.47 22.80 6.89
#